data_AF-A0AAD9XLH6-F1
#
_entry.id   AF-A0AAD9XLH6-F1
#
_cell.length_a   1.000
_cell.length_b   1.000
_cell.length_c   1.000
_cell.angle_alpha   90.00
_cell.angle_beta   90.00
_cell.angle_gamma   90.00
#
_symmetry.space_group_name_H-M   'P 1'
#
loop_
_entity.id
_entity.type
_entity.pdbx_description
1 polymer ?
#
loop_
_entity_poly.entity_id
_entity_poly.type
_entity_poly.pdbx_seq_one_letter_code
_entity_poly.pdbx_strand_id
1 'polypeptide(L)'
;MINLYYRATYAYRIEEFSRLMAEMKSIHSKVHDELVEVGIQKFSRVHCPRKRYQMMTTNIVEFMNSCILTIRKLPITSIAKFIRDLSKRWFHDCRCNTRETPTFLIGNSDRQIKDWVISS
;
A
#
# COMPACT_ATOMS: atom_id res chain seq x y z
N MET A 1 18.49 13.98 6.48
CA MET A 1 18.25 12.54 6.18
C MET A 1 16.76 12.16 6.15
N ILE A 2 16.01 12.26 7.27
CA ILE A 2 14.61 11.78 7.40
C ILE A 2 13.66 12.35 6.31
N ASN A 3 13.80 13.64 5.99
CA ASN A 3 12.96 14.30 4.99
C ASN A 3 13.16 13.71 3.57
N LEU A 4 14.42 13.38 3.20
CA LEU A 4 14.74 12.78 1.90
C LEU A 4 14.19 11.35 1.80
N TYR A 5 14.30 10.57 2.88
CA TYR A 5 13.69 9.24 2.95
C TYR A 5 12.18 9.29 2.73
N TYR A 6 11.45 10.13 3.47
CA TYR A 6 10.00 10.23 3.28
C TYR A 6 9.63 10.71 1.87
N ARG A 7 10.33 11.72 1.34
CA ARG A 7 10.09 12.17 -0.04
C ARG A 7 10.32 11.05 -1.07
N ALA A 8 11.36 10.24 -0.89
CA ALA A 8 11.62 9.10 -1.76
C ALA A 8 10.54 8.01 -1.62
N THR A 9 10.10 7.70 -0.39
CA THR A 9 9.04 6.69 -0.16
C THR A 9 7.72 7.05 -0.85
N TYR A 10 7.37 8.34 -0.85
CA TYR A 10 6.11 8.86 -1.41
C TYR A 10 6.21 9.39 -2.84
N ALA A 11 7.39 9.34 -3.47
CA ALA A 11 7.57 9.77 -4.85
C ALA A 11 6.65 8.97 -5.79
N TYR A 12 6.00 9.70 -6.71
CA TYR A 12 5.08 9.10 -7.68
C TYR A 12 5.72 8.84 -9.04
N ARG A 13 6.86 9.49 -9.32
CA ARG A 13 7.61 9.34 -10.58
C ARG A 13 8.96 8.69 -10.32
N ILE A 14 9.39 7.84 -11.26
CA ILE A 14 10.69 7.14 -11.17
C ILE A 14 11.83 8.17 -11.21
N GLU A 15 11.74 9.17 -12.07
CA GLU A 15 12.75 10.24 -12.18
C GLU A 15 12.93 11.01 -10.87
N GLU A 16 11.82 11.34 -10.20
CA GLU A 16 11.83 12.03 -8.91
C GLU A 16 12.43 11.15 -7.81
N PHE A 17 12.05 9.87 -7.77
CA PHE A 17 12.64 8.90 -6.86
C PHE A 17 14.15 8.76 -7.05
N SER A 18 14.61 8.57 -8.29
CA SER A 18 16.03 8.44 -8.62
C SER A 18 16.83 9.67 -8.23
N ARG A 19 16.29 10.88 -8.45
CA ARG A 19 16.93 12.12 -8.02
C ARG A 19 17.10 12.18 -6.50
N LEU A 20 16.06 11.82 -5.75
CA LEU A 20 16.08 11.83 -4.29
C LEU A 20 17.03 10.76 -3.72
N MET A 21 17.13 9.59 -4.36
CA MET A 21 18.09 8.55 -3.98
C MET A 21 19.53 8.98 -4.25
N ALA A 22 19.79 9.65 -5.37
CA ALA A 22 21.12 10.19 -5.68
C ALA A 22 21.54 11.29 -4.70
N GLU A 23 20.62 12.18 -4.35
CA GLU A 23 20.82 13.22 -3.33
C GLU A 23 21.06 12.60 -1.94
N MET A 24 20.35 11.53 -1.60
CA MET A 24 20.57 10.83 -0.34
C MET A 24 21.94 10.12 -0.32
N LYS A 25 22.38 9.56 -1.45
CA LYS A 25 23.69 8.92 -1.58
C LYS A 25 24.85 9.91 -1.40
N SER A 26 24.72 11.13 -1.94
CA SER A 26 25.78 12.14 -1.82
C SER A 26 25.94 12.67 -0.40
N ILE A 27 24.85 12.72 0.38
CA ILE A 27 24.87 13.21 1.77
C ILE A 27 25.18 12.06 2.75
N HIS A 28 24.60 10.88 2.54
CA HIS A 28 24.69 9.74 3.46
C HIS A 28 24.78 8.40 2.70
N SER A 29 25.96 8.09 2.14
CA SER A 29 26.19 6.85 1.38
C SER A 29 25.83 5.58 2.17
N LYS A 30 26.19 5.52 3.47
CA LYS A 30 25.93 4.33 4.30
C LYS A 30 24.44 4.01 4.43
N VAL A 31 23.61 5.04 4.65
CA VAL A 31 22.15 4.91 4.77
C VAL A 31 21.54 4.53 3.42
N HIS A 32 22.07 5.06 2.32
CA HIS A 32 21.65 4.66 0.99
C HIS A 32 21.88 3.16 0.76
N ASP A 33 23.07 2.65 1.10
CA ASP A 33 23.42 1.25 0.86
C ASP A 33 22.59 0.30 1.72
N GLU A 34 22.34 0.64 2.99
CA GLU A 34 21.43 -0.09 3.88
C GLU A 34 19.98 -0.11 3.34
N LEU A 35 19.48 1.02 2.82
CA LEU A 35 18.14 1.09 2.24
C LEU A 35 18.00 0.25 0.97
N VAL A 36 19.04 0.22 0.14
CA VAL A 36 19.08 -0.64 -1.05
C VAL A 36 19.07 -2.11 -0.64
N GLU A 37 19.81 -2.49 0.41
CA GLU A 37 19.83 -3.85 0.96
C GLU A 37 18.48 -4.28 1.53
N VAL A 38 17.79 -3.40 2.26
CA VAL A 38 16.42 -3.64 2.74
C VAL A 38 15.49 -3.98 1.57
N GLY A 39 15.68 -3.32 0.42
CA GLY A 39 14.97 -3.58 -0.85
C GLY A 39 14.01 -2.46 -1.21
N ILE A 40 14.27 -1.78 -2.33
CA ILE A 40 13.57 -0.56 -2.77
C ILE A 40 12.05 -0.76 -2.87
N GLN A 41 11.61 -1.89 -3.39
CA GLN A 41 10.19 -2.25 -3.56
C GLN A 41 9.39 -2.33 -2.25
N LYS A 42 10.05 -2.43 -1.10
CA LYS A 42 9.40 -2.51 0.22
C LYS A 42 9.00 -1.15 0.78
N PHE A 43 9.75 -0.09 0.47
CA PHE A 43 9.50 1.26 0.99
C PHE A 43 9.15 2.28 -0.09
N SER A 44 9.56 2.04 -1.34
CA SER A 44 9.27 2.93 -2.45
C SER A 44 7.93 2.62 -3.08
N ARG A 45 7.04 3.60 -3.11
CA ARG A 45 5.72 3.47 -3.73
C ARG A 45 5.81 3.26 -5.24
N VAL A 46 6.74 3.95 -5.92
CA VAL A 46 6.88 3.86 -7.38
C VAL A 46 7.45 2.52 -7.85
N HIS A 47 8.23 1.84 -6.98
CA HIS A 47 8.77 0.51 -7.23
C HIS A 47 7.95 -0.61 -6.57
N CYS A 48 6.82 -0.29 -5.92
CA CYS A 48 5.96 -1.29 -5.33
C CYS A 48 5.18 -2.03 -6.44
N PRO A 49 5.34 -3.36 -6.59
CA PRO A 49 4.70 -4.13 -7.67
C PRO A 49 3.16 -4.20 -7.52
N ARG A 50 2.64 -3.82 -6.35
CA ARG A 50 1.22 -3.88 -6.05
C ARG A 50 0.54 -2.67 -6.66
N LYS A 51 -0.14 -2.87 -7.80
CA LYS A 51 -1.05 -1.87 -8.39
C LYS A 51 -2.21 -1.60 -7.42
N ARG A 52 -1.99 -0.68 -6.49
CA ARG A 52 -2.95 -0.25 -5.45
C ARG A 52 -4.26 0.33 -6.01
N TYR A 53 -4.34 0.53 -7.33
CA TYR A 53 -5.50 1.08 -8.02
C TYR A 53 -6.18 0.12 -9.00
N GLN A 54 -5.62 -1.07 -9.29
CA GLN A 54 -6.25 -1.99 -10.25
C GLN A 54 -7.48 -2.72 -9.72
N MET A 55 -7.74 -2.70 -8.42
CA MET A 55 -9.00 -3.20 -7.84
C MET A 55 -10.14 -2.16 -7.86
N MET A 56 -9.82 -0.88 -8.06
CA MET A 56 -10.71 0.23 -7.75
C MET A 56 -10.87 1.10 -9.00
N THR A 57 -11.77 0.74 -9.92
CA THR A 57 -12.49 1.76 -10.72
C THR A 57 -13.70 1.23 -11.46
N THR A 58 -13.72 -0.02 -11.94
CA THR A 58 -14.89 -0.52 -12.70
C THR A 58 -15.66 -1.59 -11.95
N ASN A 59 -14.99 -2.62 -11.44
CA ASN A 59 -15.68 -3.81 -10.93
C ASN A 59 -16.58 -3.53 -9.71
N ILE A 60 -16.17 -2.68 -8.77
CA ILE A 60 -17.01 -2.37 -7.58
C ILE A 60 -18.24 -1.55 -7.99
N VAL A 61 -18.08 -0.56 -8.86
CA VAL A 61 -19.19 0.30 -9.31
C VAL A 61 -20.15 -0.49 -10.19
N GLU A 62 -19.64 -1.31 -11.11
CA GLU A 62 -20.44 -2.20 -11.96
C GLU A 62 -21.15 -3.28 -11.14
N PHE A 63 -20.46 -3.90 -10.19
CA PHE A 63 -21.05 -4.84 -9.24
C PHE A 63 -22.17 -4.16 -8.43
N MET A 64 -21.91 -3.00 -7.84
CA MET A 64 -22.91 -2.24 -7.07
C MET A 64 -24.11 -1.87 -7.95
N ASN A 65 -23.89 -1.40 -9.18
CA ASN A 65 -24.97 -1.09 -10.11
C ASN A 65 -25.79 -2.33 -10.47
N SER A 66 -25.14 -3.47 -10.74
CA SER A 66 -25.82 -4.73 -11.00
C SER A 66 -26.68 -5.18 -9.81
N CYS A 67 -26.15 -5.07 -8.59
CA CYS A 67 -26.88 -5.38 -7.37
C CYS A 67 -28.06 -4.44 -7.19
N ILE A 68 -27.86 -3.12 -7.31
CA ILE A 68 -28.93 -2.13 -7.15
C ILE A 68 -30.07 -2.38 -8.15
N LEU A 69 -29.76 -2.78 -9.39
CA LEU A 69 -30.76 -3.14 -10.40
C LEU A 69 -31.57 -4.39 -10.00
N THR A 70 -30.92 -5.44 -9.48
CA THR A 70 -31.59 -6.67 -8.99
C THR A 70 -32.45 -6.41 -7.75
N ILE A 71 -32.09 -5.39 -6.97
CA ILE A 71 -32.60 -5.18 -5.62
C ILE A 71 -33.84 -4.26 -5.55
N ARG A 72 -34.21 -3.53 -6.62
CA ARG A 72 -35.39 -2.63 -6.62
C ARG A 72 -36.74 -3.30 -6.27
N LYS A 73 -36.80 -4.63 -6.21
CA LYS A 73 -37.99 -5.42 -5.83
C LYS A 73 -37.90 -6.06 -4.43
N LEU A 74 -36.80 -5.86 -3.70
CA LEU A 74 -36.56 -6.51 -2.41
C LEU A 74 -36.76 -5.55 -1.23
N PRO A 75 -37.25 -6.03 -0.07
CA PRO A 75 -37.36 -5.21 1.13
C PRO A 75 -35.96 -4.76 1.61
N ILE A 76 -35.89 -3.53 2.11
CA ILE A 76 -34.65 -2.83 2.54
C ILE A 76 -33.76 -3.69 3.46
N THR A 77 -34.38 -4.53 4.29
CA THR A 77 -33.71 -5.47 5.20
C THR A 77 -32.88 -6.53 4.46
N SER A 78 -33.33 -6.98 3.29
CA SER A 78 -32.60 -7.96 2.46
C SER A 78 -31.38 -7.33 1.80
N ILE A 79 -31.52 -6.06 1.38
CA ILE A 79 -30.44 -5.24 0.81
C ILE A 79 -29.32 -5.06 1.84
N ALA A 80 -29.69 -4.64 3.05
CA ALA A 80 -28.74 -4.40 4.13
C ALA A 80 -28.00 -5.68 4.56
N LYS A 81 -28.68 -6.84 4.57
CA LYS A 81 -28.04 -8.14 4.81
C LYS A 81 -27.05 -8.48 3.71
N PHE A 82 -27.43 -8.33 2.44
CA PHE A 82 -26.57 -8.62 1.30
C PHE A 82 -25.30 -7.76 1.28
N ILE A 83 -25.44 -6.44 1.47
CA ILE A 83 -24.29 -5.50 1.53
C ILE A 83 -23.37 -5.86 2.70
N ARG A 84 -23.94 -6.22 3.85
CA ARG A 84 -23.19 -6.64 5.03
C ARG A 84 -22.39 -7.91 4.77
N ASP A 85 -22.99 -8.90 4.13
CA ASP A 85 -22.33 -10.17 3.84
C ASP A 85 -21.27 -10.04 2.75
N LEU A 86 -21.52 -9.20 1.74
CA LEU A 86 -20.51 -8.84 0.75
C LEU A 86 -19.31 -8.14 1.40
N SER A 87 -19.57 -7.15 2.25
CA SER A 87 -18.51 -6.43 2.97
C SER A 87 -17.69 -7.39 3.83
N LYS A 88 -18.35 -8.29 4.57
CA LYS A 88 -17.68 -9.33 5.37
C LYS A 88 -16.76 -10.21 4.53
N ARG A 89 -17.25 -10.71 3.39
CA ARG A 89 -16.46 -11.52 2.45
C ARG A 89 -15.28 -10.74 1.91
N TRP A 90 -15.49 -9.54 1.40
CA TRP A 90 -14.42 -8.69 0.88
C TRP A 90 -13.32 -8.41 1.90
N PHE A 91 -13.69 -8.05 3.14
CA PHE A 91 -12.72 -7.84 4.21
C PHE A 91 -12.04 -9.15 4.64
N HIS A 92 -12.74 -10.28 4.58
CA HIS A 92 -12.14 -11.59 4.84
C HIS A 92 -11.11 -11.94 3.78
N ASP A 93 -11.46 -11.85 2.51
CA ASP A 93 -10.58 -12.14 1.37
C ASP A 93 -9.38 -11.19 1.36
N CYS A 94 -9.59 -9.89 1.60
CA CYS A 94 -8.51 -8.93 1.76
C CYS A 94 -7.56 -9.32 2.89
N ARG A 95 -8.08 -9.78 4.05
CA ARG A 95 -7.25 -10.24 5.18
C ARG A 95 -6.52 -11.53 4.86
N CYS A 96 -7.14 -12.48 4.16
CA CYS A 96 -6.53 -13.74 3.75
C CYS A 96 -5.44 -13.51 2.71
N ASN A 97 -5.69 -12.72 1.67
CA ASN A 97 -4.67 -12.30 0.70
C ASN A 97 -3.49 -11.55 1.35
N THR A 98 -3.73 -10.79 2.43
CA THR A 98 -2.62 -10.16 3.18
C THR A 98 -1.86 -11.12 4.10
N ARG A 99 -2.44 -12.27 4.43
CA ARG A 99 -1.80 -13.31 5.26
C ARG A 99 -1.01 -14.32 4.44
N GLU A 100 -1.48 -14.63 3.23
CA GLU A 100 -0.80 -15.54 2.30
C GLU A 100 0.46 -14.92 1.67
N THR A 101 0.54 -13.59 1.60
CA THR A 101 1.82 -12.89 1.46
C THR A 101 2.31 -12.50 2.84
N PRO A 102 3.32 -13.18 3.44
CA PRO A 102 3.85 -12.80 4.74
C PRO A 102 4.53 -11.45 4.60
N THR A 103 3.75 -10.38 4.79
CA THR A 103 4.27 -9.01 4.85
C THR A 103 4.80 -8.84 6.27
N PHE A 104 5.97 -9.42 6.53
CA PHE A 104 6.92 -8.73 7.38
C PHE A 104 7.09 -7.33 6.76
N LEU A 105 7.34 -6.29 7.55
CA LEU A 105 7.77 -4.95 7.06
C LEU A 105 6.68 -3.88 6.82
N ILE A 106 5.83 -3.62 7.83
CA ILE A 106 5.44 -2.21 8.08
C ILE A 106 5.73 -1.85 9.53
N GLY A 107 5.41 -2.71 10.51
CA GLY A 107 5.66 -2.40 11.92
C GLY A 107 7.14 -2.46 12.38
N ASN A 108 7.92 -3.41 11.85
CA ASN A 108 9.29 -3.65 12.34
C ASN A 108 10.36 -2.81 11.61
N SER A 109 10.22 -2.62 10.30
CA SER A 109 11.14 -1.78 9.51
C SER A 109 11.01 -0.31 9.87
N ASP A 110 9.80 0.21 10.11
CA ASP A 110 9.61 1.60 10.56
C ASP A 110 10.17 1.84 11.96
N ARG A 111 10.17 0.82 12.84
CA ARG A 111 10.84 0.91 14.15
C ARG A 111 12.34 0.93 14.00
N GLN A 112 12.91 -0.01 13.24
CA GLN A 112 14.35 -0.05 13.00
C GLN A 112 14.84 1.26 12.36
N ILE A 113 14.18 1.76 11.32
CA ILE A 113 14.55 3.02 10.67
C ILE A 113 14.53 4.20 11.64
N LYS A 114 13.60 4.23 12.61
CA LYS A 114 13.59 5.25 13.67
C LYS A 114 14.74 5.06 14.66
N ASP A 115 15.06 3.83 15.03
CA ASP A 115 16.13 3.52 15.97
C ASP A 115 17.52 3.87 15.39
N TRP A 116 17.76 3.57 14.11
CA TRP A 116 18.98 3.96 13.38
C TRP A 116 19.17 5.48 13.29
N VAL A 117 18.06 6.22 13.19
CA VAL A 117 18.04 7.69 13.10
C VAL A 117 18.27 8.37 14.44
N ILE A 118 17.90 7.75 15.56
CA ILE A 118 18.09 8.31 16.92
C ILE A 118 19.51 8.05 17.44
N SER A 119 20.22 7.04 16.90
CA SER A 119 21.56 6.64 17.33
C SER A 119 22.73 7.30 16.56
N SER A 120 22.48 8.29 15.68
CA SER A 120 23.49 9.10 14.96
C SER A 120 23.33 10.58 15.27
#